data_AF-A0A924MHS1-F1
#
_entry.id   AF-A0A924MHS1-F1
#
_cell.length_a   1.000
_cell.length_b   1.000
_cell.length_c   1.000
_cell.angle_alpha   90.00
_cell.angle_beta   90.00
_cell.angle_gamma   90.00
#
_symmetry.space_group_name_H-M   'P 1'
#
loop_
_entity.id
_entity.type
_entity.pdbx_description
1 polymer ?
#
loop_
_entity_poly.entity_id
_entity_poly.type
_entity_poly.pdbx_seq_one_letter_code
_entity_poly.pdbx_strand_id
1 'polypeptide(L)'
;MSSPSHVEDSPITSRHALVEFHASGSRPPEQWKIGTEHEKFGFRLDDLRPPTYDGPRGIEAMLRGLTRFGWEPVEEHGKVIALLRDGGSITLEPAGQFELSGAMLDNIHQTCRETRAHLKEVKTVAEEIGLGYLGMGFQPKWKREDMPWMPKGRYQIMRDYMPKVGNLG
;
A
#
# COMPACT_ATOMS: atom_id res chain seq x y z
N MET A 1 -1.81 -5.55 -6.88
CA MET A 1 -2.39 -4.25 -6.51
C MET A 1 -3.52 -4.49 -5.53
N SER A 2 -3.52 -3.80 -4.39
CA SER A 2 -4.51 -3.98 -3.33
C SER A 2 -5.74 -3.07 -3.49
N SER A 3 -5.90 -2.43 -4.65
CA SER A 3 -7.10 -1.73 -5.14
C SER A 3 -8.08 -2.72 -5.81
N PRO A 4 -9.35 -2.33 -6.04
CA PRO A 4 -10.28 -3.11 -6.83
C PRO A 4 -9.67 -3.51 -8.18
N SER A 5 -9.90 -4.76 -8.61
CA SER A 5 -9.46 -5.23 -9.92
C SER A 5 -10.19 -4.44 -11.00
N HIS A 6 -9.44 -3.85 -11.93
CA HIS A 6 -9.97 -3.23 -13.15
C HIS A 6 -10.02 -4.23 -14.32
N VAL A 7 -9.87 -5.53 -14.04
CA VAL A 7 -9.88 -6.60 -15.05
C VAL A 7 -11.31 -7.11 -15.23
N GLU A 8 -11.72 -7.33 -16.48
CA GLU A 8 -13.01 -7.95 -16.79
C GLU A 8 -13.12 -9.36 -16.18
N ASP A 9 -14.27 -9.64 -15.56
CA ASP A 9 -14.58 -10.97 -15.01
C ASP A 9 -14.66 -12.00 -16.13
N SER A 10 -13.56 -12.74 -16.30
CA SER A 10 -13.45 -13.82 -17.29
C SER A 10 -13.53 -15.18 -16.60
N PRO A 11 -14.54 -16.03 -16.91
CA PRO A 11 -14.65 -17.35 -16.31
C PRO A 11 -13.41 -18.21 -16.61
N ILE A 12 -12.86 -18.84 -15.58
CA ILE A 12 -11.76 -19.80 -15.75
C ILE A 12 -12.37 -21.10 -16.27
N THR A 13 -12.12 -21.41 -17.54
CA THR A 13 -12.72 -22.58 -18.23
C THR A 13 -11.85 -23.84 -18.15
N SER A 14 -10.56 -23.73 -17.83
CA SER A 14 -9.65 -24.88 -17.70
C SER A 14 -8.38 -24.54 -16.90
N ARG A 15 -7.65 -25.56 -16.47
CA ARG A 15 -6.28 -25.40 -15.92
C ARG A 15 -5.34 -24.72 -16.92
N HIS A 16 -5.53 -24.96 -18.21
CA HIS A 16 -4.66 -24.41 -19.25
C HIS A 16 -4.73 -22.88 -19.28
N ALA A 17 -5.93 -22.30 -19.11
CA ALA A 17 -6.11 -20.85 -19.03
C ALA A 17 -5.24 -20.20 -17.93
N LEU A 18 -5.09 -20.87 -16.77
CA LEU A 18 -4.23 -20.39 -15.69
C LEU A 18 -2.74 -20.48 -16.06
N VAL A 19 -2.34 -21.57 -16.72
CA VAL A 19 -0.95 -21.74 -17.19
C VAL A 19 -0.60 -20.67 -18.24
N GLU A 20 -1.49 -20.42 -19.19
CA GLU A 20 -1.31 -19.40 -20.22
C GLU A 20 -1.25 -17.99 -19.63
N PHE A 21 -2.09 -17.67 -18.64
CA PHE A 21 -2.02 -16.38 -17.94
C PHE A 21 -0.62 -16.13 -17.36
N HIS A 22 -0.04 -17.11 -16.65
CA HIS A 22 1.32 -16.98 -16.14
C HIS A 22 2.37 -16.94 -17.24
N ALA A 23 2.25 -17.79 -18.27
CA ALA A 23 3.18 -17.82 -19.39
C ALA A 23 3.21 -16.49 -20.16
N SER A 24 2.07 -15.79 -20.26
CA SER A 24 1.93 -14.48 -20.91
C SER A 24 2.75 -13.37 -20.25
N GLY A 25 3.18 -13.56 -18.99
CA GLY A 25 4.08 -12.66 -18.28
C GLY A 25 5.55 -12.79 -18.69
N SER A 26 5.90 -13.78 -19.52
CA SER A 26 7.29 -14.02 -19.95
C SER A 26 7.80 -12.86 -20.80
N ARG A 27 9.02 -12.38 -20.50
CA ARG A 27 9.67 -11.25 -21.18
C ARG A 27 11.11 -11.61 -21.52
N PRO A 28 11.62 -11.25 -22.71
CA PRO A 28 13.03 -11.44 -23.02
C PRO A 28 13.90 -10.48 -22.18
N PRO A 29 15.19 -10.78 -21.96
CA PRO A 29 16.06 -10.02 -21.05
C PRO A 29 16.08 -8.50 -21.29
N GLU A 30 15.99 -8.06 -22.54
CA GLU A 30 15.95 -6.65 -22.93
C GLU A 30 14.68 -5.91 -22.48
N GLN A 31 13.64 -6.63 -22.06
CA GLN A 31 12.40 -6.09 -21.51
C GLN A 31 12.29 -6.26 -19.99
N TRP A 32 13.31 -6.80 -19.32
CA TRP A 32 13.31 -6.92 -17.86
C TRP A 32 13.32 -5.54 -17.21
N LYS A 33 12.57 -5.41 -16.11
CA LYS A 33 12.40 -4.19 -15.33
C LYS A 33 12.51 -4.51 -13.84
N ILE A 34 12.66 -3.47 -13.03
CA ILE A 34 12.72 -3.53 -11.57
C ILE A 34 11.53 -2.74 -11.03
N GLY A 35 10.57 -3.44 -10.42
CA GLY A 35 9.57 -2.85 -9.53
C GLY A 35 10.05 -2.98 -8.09
N THR A 36 9.80 -1.98 -7.24
CA THR A 36 10.21 -2.03 -5.84
C THR A 36 9.09 -1.56 -4.95
N GLU A 37 8.78 -2.39 -3.96
CA GLU A 37 7.76 -2.11 -2.98
C GLU A 37 8.40 -1.90 -1.60
N HIS A 38 7.83 -1.01 -0.79
CA HIS A 38 8.20 -0.89 0.61
C HIS A 38 7.05 -0.38 1.47
N GLU A 39 7.00 -0.87 2.70
CA GLU A 39 6.05 -0.47 3.72
C GLU A 39 6.74 0.34 4.82
N LYS A 40 5.93 1.08 5.58
CA LYS A 40 6.37 1.89 6.72
C LYS A 40 5.21 2.11 7.68
N PHE A 41 5.52 2.17 8.97
CA PHE A 41 4.54 2.38 10.02
C PHE A 41 4.35 3.87 10.29
N GLY A 42 3.13 4.39 10.06
CA GLY A 42 2.76 5.73 10.53
C GLY A 42 2.58 5.76 12.05
N PHE A 43 2.94 6.87 12.69
CA PHE A 43 2.69 7.10 14.12
C PHE A 43 2.50 8.58 14.40
N ARG A 44 1.74 8.92 15.46
CA ARG A 44 1.60 10.31 15.91
C ARG A 44 2.83 10.76 16.70
N LEU A 45 3.27 12.00 16.49
CA LEU A 45 4.50 12.50 17.11
C LEU A 45 4.35 12.77 18.62
N ASP A 46 3.13 12.97 19.13
CA ASP A 46 2.84 13.31 20.52
C ASP A 46 2.75 12.08 21.44
N ASP A 47 2.17 10.97 20.96
CA ASP A 47 1.95 9.77 21.78
C ASP A 47 2.37 8.44 21.14
N LEU A 48 2.93 8.50 19.93
CA LEU A 48 3.43 7.37 19.15
C LEU A 48 2.35 6.37 18.72
N ARG A 49 1.05 6.65 18.94
CA ARG A 49 -0.03 5.74 18.52
C ARG A 49 -0.06 5.64 16.98
N PRO A 50 -0.43 4.47 16.43
CA PRO A 50 -0.70 4.36 15.00
C PRO A 50 -1.90 5.26 14.62
N PRO A 51 -1.86 5.94 13.46
CA PRO A 51 -2.97 6.77 13.02
C PRO A 51 -4.18 5.90 12.64
N THR A 52 -5.37 6.33 13.04
CA THR A 52 -6.63 5.76 12.54
C THR A 52 -6.85 6.15 11.07
N TYR A 53 -7.81 5.51 10.41
CA TYR A 53 -8.17 5.89 9.05
C TYR A 53 -8.74 7.32 8.99
N ASP A 54 -9.78 7.57 9.79
CA ASP A 54 -10.47 8.85 9.87
C ASP A 54 -9.73 9.90 10.72
N GLY A 55 -10.14 11.15 10.54
CA GLY A 55 -9.74 12.29 11.35
C GLY A 55 -8.66 13.18 10.70
N PRO A 56 -8.40 14.36 11.28
CA PRO A 56 -7.47 15.34 10.72
C PRO A 56 -6.01 14.87 10.71
N ARG A 57 -5.68 13.87 11.55
CA ARG A 57 -4.37 13.21 11.62
C ARG A 57 -4.46 11.73 11.21
N GLY A 58 -5.44 11.42 10.36
CA GLY A 58 -5.72 10.06 9.89
C GLY A 58 -5.05 9.73 8.55
N ILE A 59 -5.12 8.46 8.17
CA ILE A 59 -4.60 7.96 6.89
C ILE A 59 -5.32 8.61 5.70
N GLU A 60 -6.63 8.88 5.79
CA GLU A 60 -7.35 9.55 4.69
C GLU A 60 -6.80 10.97 4.44
N ALA A 61 -6.52 11.72 5.51
CA ALA A 61 -5.91 13.04 5.42
C ALA A 61 -4.51 12.98 4.77
N MET A 62 -3.73 11.96 5.12
CA MET A 62 -2.43 11.69 4.50
C MET A 62 -2.54 11.46 2.99
N LEU A 63 -3.44 10.55 2.56
CA LEU A 63 -3.64 10.24 1.14
C LEU A 63 -4.12 11.47 0.36
N ARG A 64 -5.09 12.20 0.90
CA ARG A 64 -5.59 13.44 0.28
C ARG A 64 -4.50 14.50 0.18
N GLY A 65 -3.65 14.64 1.19
CA GLY A 65 -2.52 15.57 1.17
C GLY A 65 -1.51 15.28 0.06
N LEU A 66 -1.30 14.00 -0.31
CA LEU A 66 -0.38 13.62 -1.38
C LEU A 66 -0.91 13.92 -2.79
N THR A 67 -2.22 14.11 -2.97
CA THR A 67 -2.81 14.43 -4.28
C THR A 67 -2.22 15.71 -4.89
N ARG A 68 -1.73 16.65 -4.06
CA ARG A 68 -1.06 17.87 -4.50
C ARG A 68 0.25 17.63 -5.27
N PHE A 69 0.80 16.42 -5.21
CA PHE A 69 1.98 16.00 -5.98
C PHE A 69 1.62 15.22 -7.25
N GLY A 70 0.36 15.30 -7.71
CA GLY A 70 -0.10 14.64 -8.94
C GLY A 70 -0.48 13.17 -8.74
N TRP A 71 -0.71 12.75 -7.50
CA TRP A 71 -1.27 11.43 -7.20
C TRP A 71 -2.79 11.43 -7.40
N GLU A 72 -3.29 10.45 -8.14
CA GLU A 72 -4.72 10.28 -8.42
C GLU A 72 -5.37 9.36 -7.37
N PRO A 73 -6.47 9.78 -6.70
CA PRO A 73 -7.09 8.98 -5.67
C PRO A 73 -7.91 7.82 -6.23
N VAL A 74 -7.84 6.68 -5.55
CA VAL A 74 -8.70 5.52 -5.77
C VAL A 74 -9.61 5.34 -4.56
N GLU A 75 -10.92 5.31 -4.81
CA GLU A 75 -11.94 5.22 -3.78
C GLU A 75 -12.63 3.85 -3.73
N GLU A 76 -12.89 3.37 -2.52
CA GLU A 76 -13.74 2.21 -2.25
C GLU A 76 -14.82 2.68 -1.26
N HIS A 77 -16.09 2.53 -1.61
CA HIS A 77 -17.22 2.99 -0.78
C HIS A 77 -17.13 4.46 -0.32
N GLY A 78 -16.63 5.36 -1.18
CA GLY A 78 -16.48 6.79 -0.89
C GLY A 78 -15.31 7.13 0.04
N LYS A 79 -14.40 6.17 0.28
CA LYS A 79 -13.18 6.34 1.06
C LYS A 79 -11.95 6.20 0.17
N VAL A 80 -11.02 7.15 0.24
CA VAL A 80 -9.74 7.07 -0.50
C VAL A 80 -8.88 6.00 0.17
N ILE A 81 -8.56 4.93 -0.56
CA ILE A 81 -7.84 3.76 -0.02
C ILE A 81 -6.49 3.50 -0.70
N ALA A 82 -6.25 4.15 -1.83
CA ALA A 82 -5.01 4.07 -2.57
C ALA A 82 -4.82 5.34 -3.43
N LEU A 83 -3.61 5.52 -3.94
CA LEU A 83 -3.29 6.54 -4.93
C LEU A 83 -2.53 5.92 -6.10
N LEU A 84 -2.67 6.47 -7.31
CA LEU A 84 -1.95 6.06 -8.51
C LEU A 84 -1.16 7.23 -9.09
N ARG A 85 0.04 6.96 -9.62
CA ARG A 85 0.83 7.93 -10.39
C ARG A 85 1.89 7.21 -11.22
N ASP A 86 1.97 7.53 -12.51
CA ASP A 86 3.07 7.11 -13.41
C ASP A 86 3.45 5.62 -13.34
N GLY A 87 2.45 4.74 -13.24
CA GLY A 87 2.65 3.28 -13.14
C GLY A 87 3.04 2.77 -11.75
N GLY A 88 3.19 3.65 -10.77
CA GLY A 88 3.30 3.31 -9.35
C GLY A 88 1.97 3.53 -8.59
N SER A 89 1.91 3.02 -7.37
CA SER A 89 0.77 3.22 -6.47
C SER A 89 1.19 3.37 -5.03
N ILE A 90 0.35 4.06 -4.26
CA ILE A 90 0.39 4.05 -2.80
C ILE A 90 -0.79 3.25 -2.32
N THR A 91 -0.52 2.27 -1.47
CA THR A 91 -1.58 1.44 -0.91
C THR A 91 -1.45 1.31 0.60
N LEU A 92 -2.48 0.75 1.22
CA LEU A 92 -2.57 0.54 2.65
C LEU A 92 -2.70 -0.94 2.91
N GLU A 93 -1.94 -1.43 3.88
CA GLU A 93 -2.02 -2.76 4.50
C GLU A 93 -3.03 -2.80 5.67
N PRO A 94 -3.37 -3.98 6.25
CA PRO A 94 -4.51 -4.12 7.16
C PRO A 94 -4.55 -3.11 8.31
N ALA A 95 -3.38 -2.77 8.86
CA ALA A 95 -3.24 -1.88 10.01
C ALA A 95 -2.73 -0.47 9.65
N GLY A 96 -2.84 -0.09 8.38
CA GLY A 96 -2.46 1.23 7.90
C GLY A 96 -0.96 1.41 7.65
N GLN A 97 -0.20 0.32 7.51
CA GLN A 97 1.15 0.42 6.96
C GLN A 97 1.05 1.03 5.56
N PHE A 98 1.89 2.02 5.32
CA PHE A 98 1.78 2.90 4.18
C PHE A 98 2.78 2.48 3.11
N GLU A 99 2.27 1.83 2.08
CA GLU A 99 3.06 1.17 1.05
C GLU A 99 3.32 2.09 -0.14
N LEU A 100 4.49 1.99 -0.74
CA LEU A 100 4.70 2.32 -2.14
C LEU A 100 4.87 1.02 -2.92
N SER A 101 4.11 0.85 -4.00
CA SER A 101 4.45 -0.05 -5.10
C SER A 101 4.99 0.80 -6.24
N GLY A 102 6.30 0.79 -6.44
CA GLY A 102 6.97 1.61 -7.45
C GLY A 102 6.66 1.18 -8.89
N ALA A 103 6.97 2.07 -9.83
CA ALA A 103 6.86 1.79 -11.26
C ALA A 103 7.86 0.71 -11.71
N MET A 104 7.64 0.16 -12.90
CA MET A 104 8.59 -0.76 -13.54
C MET A 104 9.73 0.04 -14.19
N LEU A 105 10.92 0.01 -13.57
CA LEU A 105 12.07 0.85 -13.94
C LEU A 105 13.21 0.05 -14.57
N ASP A 106 14.08 0.72 -15.32
CA ASP A 106 15.20 0.10 -16.04
C ASP A 106 16.40 -0.24 -15.14
N ASN A 107 16.58 0.51 -14.05
CA ASN A 107 17.76 0.36 -13.20
C ASN A 107 17.54 0.84 -11.77
N ILE A 108 18.41 0.38 -10.88
CA ILE A 108 18.35 0.66 -9.44
C ILE A 108 18.51 2.15 -9.09
N HIS A 109 19.16 2.95 -9.95
CA HIS A 109 19.29 4.39 -9.71
C HIS A 109 17.96 5.12 -9.92
N GLN A 110 17.13 4.67 -10.87
CA GLN A 110 15.77 5.15 -11.02
C GLN A 110 14.93 4.78 -9.79
N THR A 111 14.99 3.52 -9.33
CA THR A 111 14.31 3.05 -8.11
C THR A 111 14.67 3.88 -6.88
N CYS A 112 15.96 4.18 -6.70
CA CYS A 112 16.43 5.00 -5.59
C CYS A 112 15.87 6.43 -5.66
N ARG A 113 15.80 7.03 -6.86
CA ARG A 113 15.18 8.35 -7.04
C ARG A 113 13.69 8.34 -6.74
N GLU A 114 12.95 7.34 -7.21
CA GLU A 114 11.52 7.17 -6.95
C GLU A 114 11.25 7.03 -5.44
N THR A 115 11.97 6.13 -4.79
CA THR A 115 11.85 5.90 -3.34
C THR A 115 12.12 7.20 -2.57
N ARG A 116 13.17 7.95 -2.92
CA ARG A 116 13.51 9.20 -2.26
C ARG A 116 12.48 10.30 -2.49
N ALA A 117 11.92 10.38 -3.71
CA ALA A 117 10.85 11.33 -4.03
C ALA A 117 9.60 11.05 -3.17
N HIS A 118 9.17 9.79 -3.13
CA HIS A 118 8.05 9.35 -2.29
C HIS A 118 8.27 9.68 -0.80
N LEU A 119 9.44 9.33 -0.25
CA LEU A 119 9.74 9.63 1.16
C LEU A 119 9.72 11.13 1.45
N LYS A 120 10.15 11.97 0.51
CA LYS A 120 10.09 13.43 0.65
C LYS A 120 8.64 13.94 0.64
N GLU A 121 7.83 13.47 -0.30
CA GLU A 121 6.40 13.83 -0.40
C GLU A 121 5.64 13.42 0.87
N VAL A 122 5.83 12.16 1.30
CA VAL A 122 5.24 11.63 2.53
C VAL A 122 5.66 12.45 3.74
N LYS A 123 6.96 12.73 3.90
CA LYS A 123 7.45 13.54 5.02
C LYS A 123 6.80 14.93 5.04
N THR A 124 6.70 15.58 3.88
CA THR A 124 6.15 16.94 3.78
C THR A 124 4.70 16.99 4.28
N VAL A 125 3.86 16.04 3.87
CA VAL A 125 2.45 15.98 4.33
C VAL A 125 2.38 15.54 5.79
N ALA A 126 3.17 14.53 6.18
CA ALA A 126 3.15 13.98 7.53
C ALA A 126 3.48 15.04 8.60
N GLU A 127 4.47 15.91 8.34
CA GLU A 127 4.83 17.01 9.24
C GLU A 127 3.67 18.00 9.47
N GLU A 128 2.87 18.28 8.44
CA GLU A 128 1.71 19.19 8.52
C GLU A 128 0.58 18.62 9.40
N ILE A 129 0.41 17.30 9.43
CA ILE A 129 -0.63 16.61 10.20
C ILE A 129 -0.12 15.95 11.48
N GLY A 130 1.13 16.22 11.87
CA GLY A 130 1.73 15.73 13.11
C GLY A 130 1.97 14.22 13.15
N LEU A 131 2.30 13.62 12.01
CA LEU A 131 2.67 12.21 11.87
C LEU A 131 4.16 12.04 11.58
N GLY A 132 4.71 10.92 12.03
CA GLY A 132 6.00 10.37 11.62
C GLY A 132 5.84 9.01 10.95
N TYR A 133 6.90 8.54 10.29
CA TYR A 133 6.95 7.21 9.69
C TYR A 133 8.21 6.46 10.10
N LEU A 134 8.05 5.16 10.39
CA LEU A 134 9.09 4.26 10.86
C LEU A 134 9.30 3.11 9.87
N GLY A 135 10.54 2.93 9.42
CA GLY A 135 10.97 1.79 8.61
C GLY A 135 11.54 0.68 9.49
N MET A 136 10.72 -0.32 9.80
CA MET A 136 11.11 -1.52 10.56
C MET A 136 10.33 -2.73 10.04
N GLY A 137 10.81 -3.94 10.31
CA GLY A 137 10.11 -5.18 9.92
C GLY A 137 8.91 -5.54 10.82
N PHE A 138 8.82 -4.97 12.02
CA PHE A 138 7.72 -5.23 12.96
C PHE A 138 7.45 -4.00 13.83
N GLN A 139 6.19 -3.80 14.23
CA GLN A 139 5.78 -2.71 15.14
C GLN A 139 6.39 -2.93 16.54
N PRO A 140 7.31 -2.05 17.00
CA PRO A 140 8.08 -2.33 18.22
C PRO A 140 7.36 -1.99 19.54
N LYS A 141 6.23 -1.26 19.53
CA LYS A 141 5.64 -0.66 20.75
C LYS A 141 4.24 -1.17 21.09
N TRP A 142 3.36 -1.25 20.10
CA TRP A 142 1.93 -1.48 20.33
C TRP A 142 1.55 -2.93 20.15
N LYS A 143 0.56 -3.39 20.93
CA LYS A 143 0.03 -4.74 20.79
C LYS A 143 -0.86 -4.81 19.54
N ARG A 144 -1.09 -6.04 19.06
CA ARG A 144 -2.00 -6.31 17.94
C ARG A 144 -3.41 -5.74 18.16
N GLU A 145 -3.92 -5.82 19.38
CA GLU A 145 -5.25 -5.31 19.78
C GLU A 145 -5.35 -3.78 19.75
N ASP A 146 -4.22 -3.07 19.81
CA ASP A 146 -4.15 -1.62 19.75
C ASP A 146 -4.07 -1.08 18.29
N MET A 147 -3.92 -1.96 17.31
CA MET A 147 -3.74 -1.56 15.92
C MET A 147 -5.08 -1.23 15.25
N PRO A 148 -5.15 -0.13 14.46
CA PRO A 148 -6.35 0.21 13.72
C PRO A 148 -6.57 -0.79 12.57
N TRP A 149 -7.76 -0.77 11.99
CA TRP A 149 -8.09 -1.54 10.79
C TRP A 149 -8.46 -0.60 9.65
N MET A 150 -7.86 -0.83 8.47
CA MET A 150 -8.18 -0.07 7.27
C MET A 150 -9.52 -0.53 6.68
N PRO A 151 -10.34 0.39 6.12
CA PRO A 151 -11.69 0.09 5.66
C PRO A 151 -11.70 -0.58 4.28
N LYS A 152 -11.11 -1.77 4.16
CA LYS A 152 -11.07 -2.56 2.91
C LYS A 152 -11.72 -3.92 3.14
N GLY A 153 -12.69 -4.28 2.30
CA GLY A 153 -13.50 -5.49 2.49
C GLY A 153 -12.66 -6.78 2.62
N ARG A 154 -11.57 -6.89 1.85
CA ARG A 154 -10.66 -8.05 1.89
C ARG A 154 -10.06 -8.32 3.28
N TYR A 155 -9.81 -7.27 4.06
CA TYR A 155 -9.17 -7.41 5.37
C TYR A 155 -10.10 -7.97 6.43
N GLN A 156 -11.40 -7.71 6.31
CA GLN A 156 -12.39 -8.34 7.19
C GLN A 156 -12.37 -9.86 7.03
N ILE A 157 -12.37 -10.34 5.79
CA ILE A 157 -12.32 -11.78 5.48
C ILE A 157 -11.05 -12.40 6.07
N MET A 158 -9.89 -11.77 5.84
CA MET A 158 -8.60 -12.26 6.35
C MET A 158 -8.57 -12.27 7.90
N ARG A 159 -9.05 -11.21 8.54
CA ARG A 159 -9.11 -11.10 10.01
C ARG A 159 -9.90 -12.25 10.64
N ASP A 160 -11.04 -12.58 10.04
CA ASP A 160 -11.94 -13.60 10.57
C ASP A 160 -11.43 -15.03 10.26
N TYR A 161 -10.61 -15.19 9.21
CA TYR A 161 -10.06 -16.47 8.78
C TYR A 161 -8.75 -16.85 9.47
N MET A 162 -7.81 -15.91 9.63
CA MET A 162 -6.46 -16.21 10.14
C MET A 162 -6.44 -16.99 11.47
N PRO A 163 -7.30 -16.69 12.48
CA PRO A 163 -7.36 -17.47 13.73
C PRO A 163 -7.74 -18.94 13.54
N LYS A 164 -8.36 -19.30 12.41
CA LYS A 164 -8.77 -20.68 12.11
C LYS A 164 -7.61 -21.55 11.61
N VAL A 165 -6.52 -20.94 11.16
CA VAL A 165 -5.38 -21.62 10.51
C VAL A 165 -4.06 -21.44 11.27
N GLY A 166 -4.02 -20.60 12.30
CA GLY A 166 -2.85 -20.47 13.18
C GLY A 166 -3.01 -19.38 14.25
N ASN A 167 -2.13 -19.42 15.24
CA ASN A 167 -2.10 -18.46 16.36
C ASN A 167 -0.92 -17.47 16.29
N LEU A 168 -0.06 -17.61 15.28
CA LEU A 168 1.18 -16.84 15.10
C LEU A 168 0.96 -15.51 14.35
N GLY A 169 -0.28 -15.01 14.35
CA GLY A 169 -0.63 -13.73 13.70
C GLY A 169 0.19 -12.55 14.19
#